data_AF-A0A0U3IG35-F1
#
_entry.id   AF-A0A0U3IG35-F1
#
_cell.length_a   1.000
_cell.length_b   1.000
_cell.length_c   1.000
_cell.angle_alpha   90.00
_cell.angle_beta   90.00
_cell.angle_gamma   90.00
#
_symmetry.space_group_name_H-M   'P 1'
#
loop_
_entity.id
_entity.type
_entity.pdbx_description
1 polymer ?
#
loop_
_entity_poly.entity_id
_entity_poly.type
_entity_poly.pdbx_seq_one_letter_code
_entity_poly.pdbx_strand_id
1 'polypeptide(L)'
;MSRIVAIFTFLLNFPVSADTWLQYGEELECPDALKLKGDNYRIYNDCYGFDPKEPIIESGNIKFDNDYFYFFNRKVNQPSFLQNGVQSQKLKILLRNNHELNLQMGTRVLIFKRIKLLN
;
A
#
# COMPACT_ATOMS: atom_id res chain seq x y z
N MET A 1 -17.32 27.05 -43.09
CA MET A 1 -17.06 27.35 -41.67
C MET A 1 -16.60 26.07 -40.98
N SER A 2 -15.28 25.81 -40.91
CA SER A 2 -14.77 24.59 -40.27
C SER A 2 -14.75 24.75 -38.75
N ARG A 3 -15.48 23.89 -38.05
CA ARG A 3 -15.42 23.74 -36.60
C ARG A 3 -14.20 22.88 -36.27
N ILE A 4 -13.13 23.51 -35.80
CA ILE A 4 -12.01 22.82 -35.17
C ILE A 4 -12.50 22.38 -33.79
N VAL A 5 -12.72 21.07 -33.62
CA VAL A 5 -12.96 20.47 -32.30
C VAL A 5 -11.60 20.30 -31.65
N ALA A 6 -11.30 21.16 -30.67
CA ALA A 6 -10.12 21.01 -29.83
C ALA A 6 -10.31 19.79 -28.93
N ILE A 7 -9.62 18.70 -29.24
CA ILE A 7 -9.52 17.53 -28.36
C ILE A 7 -8.55 17.92 -27.24
N PHE A 8 -9.09 18.30 -26.09
CA PHE A 8 -8.32 18.50 -24.86
C PHE A 8 -7.92 17.12 -24.32
N THR A 9 -6.75 16.62 -24.71
CA THR A 9 -6.15 15.44 -24.07
C THR A 9 -5.67 15.85 -22.69
N PHE A 10 -6.48 15.56 -21.65
CA PHE A 10 -6.05 15.64 -20.26
C PHE A 10 -5.02 14.53 -20.01
N LEU A 11 -3.75 14.85 -20.19
CA LEU A 11 -2.63 14.00 -19.73
C LEU A 11 -2.57 14.13 -18.21
N LEU A 12 -3.27 13.24 -17.50
CA LEU A 12 -3.14 13.09 -16.06
C LEU A 12 -1.72 12.58 -15.77
N ASN A 13 -0.83 13.51 -15.41
CA ASN A 13 0.45 13.22 -14.80
C ASN A 13 0.19 12.62 -13.42
N PHE A 14 0.12 11.29 -13.33
CA PHE A 14 0.17 10.62 -12.04
C PHE A 14 1.58 10.76 -11.49
N PRO A 15 1.77 11.24 -10.25
CA PRO A 15 3.08 11.23 -9.64
C PRO A 15 3.51 9.77 -9.47
N VAL A 16 4.56 9.35 -10.17
CA VAL A 16 5.24 8.06 -10.01
C VAL A 16 6.10 8.06 -8.73
N SER A 17 5.62 8.69 -7.66
CA SER A 17 6.27 8.61 -6.35
C SER A 17 5.78 7.33 -5.68
N ALA A 18 6.70 6.39 -5.46
CA ALA A 18 6.38 5.23 -4.65
C ALA A 18 6.40 5.62 -3.17
N ASP A 19 5.30 5.38 -2.46
CA ASP A 19 5.21 5.64 -1.03
C ASP A 19 5.46 4.36 -0.25
N THR A 20 6.47 4.36 0.63
CA THR A 20 6.75 3.24 1.52
C THR A 20 6.35 3.59 2.95
N TRP A 21 5.63 2.68 3.59
CA TRP A 21 5.06 2.78 4.93
C TRP A 21 5.52 1.58 5.75
N LEU A 22 6.25 1.77 6.84
CA LEU A 22 6.69 0.70 7.72
C LEU A 22 5.76 0.58 8.91
N GLN A 23 5.25 -0.62 9.17
CA GLN A 23 4.40 -0.90 10.31
C GLN A 23 5.16 -0.64 11.62
N TYR A 24 4.48 -0.09 12.60
CA TYR A 24 5.04 0.29 13.88
C TYR A 24 4.15 -0.18 15.03
N GLY A 25 4.77 -0.71 16.09
CA GLY A 25 4.13 -1.20 17.31
C GLY A 25 5.19 -1.75 18.27
N GLU A 26 5.00 -1.56 19.57
CA GLU A 26 6.00 -1.90 20.60
C GLU A 26 6.33 -3.40 20.64
N GLU A 27 5.39 -4.26 20.20
CA GLU A 27 5.53 -5.73 20.21
C GLU A 27 5.87 -6.30 18.81
N LEU A 28 6.10 -5.46 17.80
CA LEU A 28 6.43 -5.94 16.46
C LEU A 28 7.92 -6.27 16.36
N GLU A 29 8.25 -7.54 16.61
CA GLU A 29 9.60 -8.07 16.34
C GLU A 29 9.96 -8.00 14.86
N CYS A 30 8.94 -8.07 13.99
CA CYS A 30 9.13 -8.00 12.55
C CYS A 30 8.06 -7.15 11.83
N PRO A 31 8.36 -5.87 11.54
CA PRO A 31 7.41 -4.96 10.93
C PRO A 31 7.25 -5.18 9.42
N ASP A 32 6.01 -5.25 8.95
CA ASP A 32 5.71 -5.24 7.52
C ASP A 32 5.93 -3.84 6.92
N ALA A 33 6.50 -3.77 5.72
CA ALA A 33 6.57 -2.54 4.93
C ALA A 33 5.59 -2.58 3.76
N LEU A 34 4.66 -1.63 3.70
CA LEU A 34 3.73 -1.41 2.60
C LEU A 34 4.29 -0.38 1.61
N LYS A 35 4.52 -0.80 0.37
CA LYS A 35 4.88 0.08 -0.74
C LYS A 35 3.73 0.25 -1.70
N LEU A 36 3.39 1.49 -2.01
CA LEU A 36 2.37 1.88 -2.98
C LEU A 36 3.05 2.46 -4.22
N LYS A 37 2.67 2.00 -5.42
CA LYS A 37 3.17 2.54 -6.69
C LYS A 37 2.05 2.51 -7.74
N GLY A 38 1.44 3.67 -7.97
CA GLY A 38 0.23 3.78 -8.79
C GLY A 38 -0.88 2.88 -8.21
N ASP A 39 -1.53 2.08 -9.06
CA ASP A 39 -2.61 1.18 -8.68
C ASP A 39 -2.14 -0.18 -8.13
N ASN A 40 -0.88 -0.27 -7.70
CA ASN A 40 -0.28 -1.50 -7.19
C ASN A 40 0.28 -1.30 -5.79
N TYR A 41 0.26 -2.38 -5.01
CA TYR A 41 0.94 -2.46 -3.73
C TYR A 41 1.84 -3.68 -3.64
N ARG A 42 2.84 -3.58 -2.76
CA ARG A 42 3.69 -4.68 -2.32
C ARG A 42 3.87 -4.58 -0.82
N ILE A 43 3.86 -5.72 -0.13
CA ILE A 43 4.21 -5.84 1.27
C ILE A 43 5.54 -6.60 1.36
N TYR A 44 6.45 -6.03 2.13
CA TYR A 44 7.78 -6.57 2.37
C TYR A 44 7.94 -6.95 3.82
N ASN A 45 8.67 -8.02 4.08
CA ASN A 45 9.04 -8.47 5.41
C ASN A 45 10.33 -9.30 5.31
N ASP A 46 11.37 -8.94 6.04
CA ASP A 46 12.72 -9.52 5.92
C ASP A 46 13.22 -10.23 7.18
N CYS A 47 12.51 -10.18 8.31
CA CYS A 47 13.09 -10.63 9.59
C CYS A 47 13.07 -12.15 9.80
N TYR A 48 12.22 -12.90 9.09
CA TYR A 48 12.13 -14.35 9.27
C TYR A 48 13.04 -15.17 8.34
N GLY A 49 14.04 -14.55 7.70
CA GLY A 49 15.12 -15.27 7.02
C GLY A 49 14.71 -15.97 5.72
N PHE A 50 13.67 -15.49 5.02
CA PHE A 50 13.41 -15.91 3.65
C PHE A 50 14.35 -15.18 2.67
N ASP A 51 14.60 -15.79 1.50
CA ASP A 51 15.62 -15.35 0.52
C ASP A 51 15.70 -13.81 0.44
N PRO A 52 16.85 -13.19 0.78
CA PRO A 52 17.03 -11.74 0.66
C PRO A 52 16.76 -11.23 -0.77
N LYS A 53 16.71 -12.13 -1.76
CA LYS A 53 16.32 -11.84 -3.15
C LYS A 53 14.80 -11.71 -3.34
N GLU A 54 13.97 -12.25 -2.45
CA GLU A 54 12.50 -12.24 -2.53
C GLU A 54 11.80 -11.74 -1.25
N PRO A 55 12.06 -10.50 -0.79
CA PRO A 55 11.43 -9.95 0.43
C PRO A 55 9.93 -9.63 0.26
N ILE A 56 9.33 -9.89 -0.90
CA ILE A 56 7.93 -9.57 -1.20
C ILE A 56 7.03 -10.71 -0.72
N ILE A 57 6.38 -10.50 0.43
CA ILE A 57 5.48 -11.47 1.04
C ILE A 57 4.05 -11.39 0.49
N GLU A 58 3.66 -10.22 -0.02
CA GLU A 58 2.35 -10.04 -0.66
C GLU A 58 2.39 -8.95 -1.72
N SER A 59 1.59 -9.09 -2.78
CA SER A 59 1.40 -8.04 -3.77
C SER A 59 0.00 -8.07 -4.38
N GLY A 60 -0.39 -6.98 -5.02
CA GLY A 60 -1.67 -6.92 -5.72
C GLY A 60 -1.98 -5.51 -6.19
N ASN A 61 -3.27 -5.26 -6.40
CA ASN A 61 -3.77 -3.97 -6.79
C ASN A 61 -4.36 -3.21 -5.59
N ILE A 62 -4.28 -1.89 -5.66
CA ILE A 62 -4.78 -1.01 -4.61
C ILE A 62 -5.59 0.14 -5.19
N LYS A 63 -6.65 0.50 -4.48
CA LYS A 63 -7.43 1.72 -4.66
C LYS A 63 -7.64 2.33 -3.30
N PHE A 64 -7.79 3.64 -3.23
CA PHE A 64 -8.16 4.31 -2.00
C PHE A 64 -9.04 5.51 -2.30
N ASP A 65 -9.90 5.82 -1.35
CA ASP A 65 -10.67 7.06 -1.30
C ASP A 65 -10.31 7.82 -0.01
N ASN A 66 -11.16 8.74 0.44
CA ASN A 66 -10.92 9.51 1.66
C ASN A 66 -11.05 8.67 2.93
N ASP A 67 -11.80 7.58 2.88
CA ASP A 67 -12.22 6.82 4.05
C ASP A 67 -11.60 5.42 4.10
N TYR A 68 -11.17 4.87 2.95
CA TYR A 68 -10.78 3.47 2.85
C TYR A 68 -9.62 3.20 1.89
N PHE A 69 -8.84 2.18 2.23
CA PHE A 69 -7.98 1.44 1.32
C PHE A 69 -8.65 0.13 0.92
N TYR A 70 -8.57 -0.19 -0.37
CA TYR A 70 -9.08 -1.41 -0.97
C TYR A 70 -7.91 -2.15 -1.62
N PHE A 71 -7.63 -3.34 -1.12
CA PHE A 71 -6.63 -4.27 -1.64
C PHE A 71 -7.36 -5.38 -2.40
N PHE A 72 -6.93 -5.68 -3.62
CA PHE A 72 -7.59 -6.67 -4.47
C PHE A 72 -6.59 -7.39 -5.38
N ASN A 73 -7.02 -8.51 -5.96
CA ASN A 73 -6.16 -9.41 -6.75
C ASN A 73 -4.89 -9.80 -5.97
N ARG A 74 -5.08 -10.14 -4.70
CA ARG A 74 -4.00 -10.38 -3.74
C ARG A 74 -3.24 -11.66 -4.10
N LYS A 75 -1.92 -11.54 -4.30
CA LYS A 75 -0.97 -12.64 -4.44
C LYS A 75 -0.20 -12.75 -3.13
N VAL A 76 -0.63 -13.68 -2.28
CA VAL A 76 -0.08 -13.90 -0.94
C VAL A 76 0.96 -15.01 -1.01
N ASN A 77 2.23 -14.67 -0.81
CA ASN A 77 3.31 -15.64 -0.70
C ASN A 77 3.50 -16.08 0.76
N GLN A 78 3.28 -15.16 1.70
CA GLN A 78 3.37 -15.39 3.14
C GLN A 78 2.36 -14.52 3.91
N PRO A 79 2.06 -14.83 5.19
CA PRO A 79 1.19 -14.00 6.01
C PRO A 79 1.70 -12.56 6.13
N SER A 80 0.80 -11.61 5.91
CA SER A 80 1.02 -10.17 6.12
C SER A 80 0.00 -9.61 7.10
N PHE A 81 0.11 -8.32 7.43
CA PHE A 81 -0.90 -7.59 8.21
C PHE A 81 -2.31 -7.68 7.62
N LEU A 82 -2.47 -7.97 6.31
CA LEU A 82 -3.77 -8.14 5.65
C LEU A 82 -4.42 -9.50 5.90
N GLN A 83 -3.74 -10.41 6.61
CA GLN A 83 -4.20 -11.76 6.97
C GLN A 83 -4.44 -12.68 5.76
N ASN A 84 -4.37 -13.99 5.99
CA ASN A 84 -4.45 -15.01 4.94
C ASN A 84 -5.88 -15.27 4.45
N GLY A 85 -6.01 -15.69 3.19
CA GLY A 85 -7.18 -16.45 2.71
C GLY A 85 -8.29 -15.65 2.01
N VAL A 86 -8.19 -14.32 1.93
CA VAL A 86 -9.19 -13.48 1.24
C VAL A 86 -8.58 -12.75 0.04
N GLN A 87 -9.21 -12.85 -1.12
CA GLN A 87 -8.76 -12.25 -2.39
C GLN A 87 -8.87 -10.72 -2.43
N SER A 88 -9.64 -10.14 -1.51
CA SER A 88 -9.77 -8.70 -1.34
C SER A 88 -9.83 -8.33 0.15
N GLN A 89 -9.33 -7.15 0.47
CA GLN A 89 -9.40 -6.58 1.81
C GLN A 89 -9.75 -5.09 1.76
N LYS A 90 -10.49 -4.63 2.77
CA LYS A 90 -10.91 -3.23 2.92
C LYS A 90 -10.55 -2.76 4.32
N LEU A 91 -9.73 -1.72 4.39
CA LEU A 91 -9.25 -1.14 5.65
C LEU A 91 -9.71 0.32 5.73
N LYS A 92 -10.25 0.73 6.88
CA LYS A 92 -10.69 2.11 7.11
C LYS A 92 -9.48 2.99 7.43
N ILE A 93 -9.44 4.18 6.85
CA ILE A 93 -8.46 5.21 7.16
C ILE A 93 -8.90 5.91 8.45
N LEU A 94 -8.07 5.83 9.49
CA LEU A 94 -8.25 6.60 10.72
C LEU A 94 -7.38 7.86 10.72
N LEU A 95 -6.20 7.78 10.10
CA LEU A 95 -5.28 8.89 9.94
C LEU A 95 -4.48 8.68 8.65
N ARG A 96 -4.30 9.75 7.86
CA ARG A 96 -3.37 9.76 6.73
C ARG A 96 -2.77 11.15 6.61
N ASN A 97 -1.47 11.27 6.88
CA ASN A 97 -0.71 12.49 6.66
C ASN A 97 0.64 12.16 6.01
N ASN A 98 1.59 13.10 5.99
CA ASN A 98 2.88 12.89 5.33
C ASN A 98 3.84 11.96 6.08
N HIS A 99 3.57 11.64 7.34
CA HIS A 99 4.46 10.88 8.22
C HIS A 99 3.82 9.61 8.76
N GLU A 100 2.50 9.61 8.94
CA GLU A 100 1.77 8.53 9.60
C GLU A 100 0.52 8.13 8.79
N LEU A 101 0.27 6.82 8.80
CA LEU A 101 -0.90 6.17 8.23
C LEU A 101 -1.45 5.19 9.26
N ASN A 102 -2.70 5.39 9.68
CA ASN A 102 -3.38 4.49 10.61
C ASN A 102 -4.58 3.86 9.91
N LEU A 103 -4.56 2.54 9.85
CA LEU A 103 -5.59 1.74 9.18
C LEU A 103 -6.31 0.85 10.17
N GLN A 104 -7.63 0.81 10.11
CA GLN A 104 -8.44 -0.08 10.93
C GLN A 104 -8.82 -1.34 10.13
N MET A 105 -8.59 -2.50 10.75
CA MET A 105 -9.02 -3.81 10.27
C MET A 105 -9.79 -4.52 11.39
N GLY A 106 -11.12 -4.53 11.28
CA GLY A 106 -11.98 -4.99 12.36
C GLY A 106 -11.77 -4.17 13.64
N THR A 107 -11.38 -4.84 14.73
CA THR A 107 -11.05 -4.19 16.01
C THR A 107 -9.59 -3.74 16.12
N ARG A 108 -8.73 -4.13 15.18
CA ARG A 108 -7.29 -3.81 15.22
C ARG A 108 -7.00 -2.51 14.50
N VAL A 109 -6.09 -1.71 15.06
CA VAL A 109 -5.52 -0.53 14.41
C VAL A 109 -4.07 -0.84 14.05
N LEU A 110 -3.74 -0.67 12.78
CA LEU A 110 -2.42 -0.84 12.22
C LEU A 110 -1.81 0.54 12.01
N ILE A 111 -0.66 0.80 12.61
CA ILE A 111 0.03 2.08 12.56
C ILE A 111 1.24 1.93 11.64
N PHE A 112 1.44 2.89 10.75
CA PHE A 112 2.57 2.90 9.84
C PHE A 112 3.25 4.26 9.80
N LYS A 113 4.59 4.26 9.74
CA LYS A 113 5.41 5.46 9.55
C LYS A 113 5.94 5.50 8.12
N ARG A 114 5.87 6.66 7.46
CA ARG A 114 6.39 6.84 6.11
C ARG A 114 7.91 6.81 6.12
N ILE A 115 8.50 6.04 5.23
CA ILE A 115 9.95 6.02 5.02
C ILE A 115 10.24 6.65 3.66
N LYS A 116 11.09 7.68 3.65
CA LYS A 116 11.71 8.16 2.42
C LYS A 116 12.89 7.26 2.13
N LEU A 117 12.76 6.40 1.13
CA LEU A 117 13.93 5.76 0.54
C LEU A 117 14.68 6.86 -0.21
N LEU A 118 15.86 7.23 0.29
CA LEU A 118 16.79 8.06 -0.45
C LEU A 118 17.25 7.21 -1.65
N ASN A 119 16.94 7.68 -2.87
CA ASN A 119 17.44 7.07 -4.10
C ASN A 119 18.97 7.17 -4.17
#